data_AF-A0A366ERL8-F1
#
_entry.id   AF-A0A366ERL8-F1
#
_cell.length_a   1.000
_cell.length_b   1.000
_cell.length_c   1.000
_cell.angle_alpha   90.00
_cell.angle_beta   90.00
_cell.angle_gamma   90.00
#
_symmetry.space_group_name_H-M   'P 1'
#
loop_
_entity.id
_entity.type
_entity.pdbx_description
1 polymer ?
#
loop_
_entity_poly.entity_id
_entity_poly.type
_entity_poly.pdbx_seq_one_letter_code
_entity_poly.pdbx_strand_id
1 'polypeptide(L)'
;MSAALSKILDHLKFDGGLQGKDIANIVSVSPATVSRWSSGKSTPDLKTQTVIAELRYVVDRLSDFYTPEETRLWLHARHPMLGGARAIDLINEGKTEAVLAVIEAIDAGAFT
;
A
#
# COMPACT_ATOMS: atom_id res chain seq x y z
N MET A 1 5.47 -21.39 7.54
CA MET A 1 5.65 -20.21 6.67
C MET A 1 4.28 -19.62 6.40
N SER A 2 4.03 -18.33 6.64
CA SER A 2 2.74 -17.73 6.27
C SER A 2 2.72 -17.50 4.76
N ALA A 3 2.21 -18.49 4.01
CA ALA A 3 2.00 -18.37 2.56
C ALA A 3 1.13 -17.15 2.21
N ALA A 4 0.29 -16.69 3.13
CA ALA A 4 -0.54 -15.50 2.96
C ALA A 4 0.28 -14.21 2.88
N LEU A 5 1.26 -14.01 3.76
CA LEU A 5 2.04 -12.76 3.76
C LEU A 5 2.89 -12.62 2.49
N SER A 6 3.54 -13.71 2.04
CA SER A 6 4.30 -13.68 0.78
C SER A 6 3.39 -13.28 -0.38
N LYS A 7 2.20 -13.87 -0.49
CA LYS A 7 1.23 -13.54 -1.53
C LYS A 7 0.81 -12.07 -1.49
N ILE A 8 0.61 -11.51 -0.29
CA ILE A 8 0.29 -10.08 -0.16
C ILE A 8 1.47 -9.22 -0.62
N LEU A 9 2.70 -9.56 -0.24
CA LEU A 9 3.89 -8.81 -0.68
C LEU A 9 4.12 -8.91 -2.20
N ASP A 10 3.85 -10.07 -2.80
CA ASP A 10 3.89 -10.27 -4.25
C ASP A 10 2.80 -9.43 -4.93
N HIS A 11 1.58 -9.43 -4.40
CA HIS A 11 0.46 -8.61 -4.86
C HIS A 11 0.81 -7.12 -4.89
N LEU A 12 1.32 -6.59 -3.78
CA LEU A 12 1.78 -5.19 -3.68
C LEU A 12 2.85 -4.85 -4.72
N LYS A 13 3.69 -5.82 -5.10
CA LYS A 13 4.73 -5.65 -6.10
C LYS A 13 4.17 -5.65 -7.52
N PHE A 14 3.29 -6.60 -7.85
CA PHE A 14 2.80 -6.79 -9.21
C PHE A 14 1.71 -5.78 -9.56
N ASP A 15 0.74 -5.57 -8.67
CA ASP A 15 -0.43 -4.73 -8.95
C ASP A 15 -0.24 -3.30 -8.44
N GLY A 16 0.54 -3.13 -7.37
CA GLY A 16 0.88 -1.81 -6.82
C GLY A 16 2.19 -1.21 -7.32
N GLY A 17 2.98 -1.96 -8.10
CA GLY A 17 4.30 -1.55 -8.57
C GLY A 17 5.33 -1.33 -7.45
N LEU A 18 5.00 -1.69 -6.20
CA LEU A 18 5.81 -1.36 -5.03
C LEU A 18 7.07 -2.23 -4.98
N GLN A 19 8.22 -1.59 -4.88
CA GLN A 19 9.48 -2.27 -4.67
C GLN A 19 9.66 -2.59 -3.18
N GLY A 20 10.53 -3.56 -2.85
CA GLY A 20 10.79 -3.93 -1.46
C GLY A 20 11.26 -2.75 -0.59
N LYS A 21 11.94 -1.75 -1.19
CA LYS A 21 12.30 -0.49 -0.52
C LYS A 21 11.09 0.39 -0.18
N ASP A 22 10.06 0.38 -1.03
CA ASP A 22 8.86 1.19 -0.80
C ASP A 22 8.08 0.60 0.37
N ILE A 23 7.84 -0.71 0.35
CA ILE A 23 7.18 -1.43 1.45
C ILE A 23 7.95 -1.23 2.76
N ALA A 24 9.28 -1.35 2.73
CA ALA A 24 10.13 -1.13 3.89
C ALA A 24 9.98 0.29 4.47
N ASN A 25 9.95 1.31 3.60
CA ASN A 25 9.77 2.70 4.02
C ASN A 25 8.37 2.93 4.62
N ILE A 26 7.32 2.38 4.01
CA ILE A 26 5.93 2.55 4.48
C ILE A 26 5.78 2.02 5.90
N VAL A 27 6.29 0.81 6.17
CA VAL A 27 6.17 0.18 7.49
C VAL A 27 7.37 0.45 8.41
N SER A 28 8.24 1.39 8.03
CA SER A 28 9.40 1.85 8.83
C SER A 28 10.35 0.73 9.28
N VAL A 29 10.68 -0.20 8.37
CA VAL A 29 11.66 -1.28 8.60
C VAL A 29 12.76 -1.28 7.53
N SER A 30 13.75 -2.16 7.67
CA SER A 30 14.76 -2.35 6.62
C SER A 30 14.25 -3.21 5.45
N PRO A 31 14.73 -3.01 4.21
CA PRO A 31 14.43 -3.91 3.09
C PRO A 31 14.83 -5.38 3.36
N ALA A 32 15.87 -5.60 4.15
CA ALA A 32 16.28 -6.94 4.57
C ALA A 32 15.23 -7.61 5.47
N THR A 33 14.55 -6.84 6.31
CA THR A 33 13.42 -7.32 7.14
C THR A 33 12.27 -7.77 6.24
N VAL A 34 11.89 -6.97 5.24
CA VAL A 34 10.84 -7.33 4.27
C VAL A 34 11.21 -8.59 3.48
N SER A 35 12.48 -8.75 3.07
CA SER A 35 12.96 -9.96 2.41
C SER A 35 12.87 -11.22 3.30
N ARG A 36 13.13 -11.08 4.62
CA ARG A 36 12.93 -12.17 5.57
C ARG A 36 11.45 -12.52 5.74
N TRP A 37 10.55 -11.55 5.64
CA TRP A 37 9.10 -11.82 5.63
C TRP A 37 8.66 -12.56 4.38
N SER A 38 9.10 -12.14 3.19
CA SER A 38 8.72 -12.82 1.94
C SER A 38 9.24 -14.25 1.87
N SER A 39 10.43 -14.51 2.43
CA SER A 39 10.99 -15.87 2.54
C SER A 39 10.46 -16.68 3.73
N GLY A 40 9.53 -16.13 4.51
CA GLY A 40 8.93 -16.79 5.68
C GLY A 40 9.90 -17.05 6.84
N LYS A 41 11.07 -16.41 6.84
CA LYS A 41 12.11 -16.52 7.88
C LYS A 41 11.81 -15.69 9.12
N SER A 42 10.90 -14.73 9.02
CA SER A 42 10.36 -13.97 10.15
C SER A 42 8.94 -13.52 9.81
N THR A 43 8.20 -13.02 10.79
CA THR A 43 6.87 -12.44 10.59
C THR A 43 6.82 -11.02 11.14
N PRO A 44 6.10 -10.10 10.50
CA PRO A 44 5.84 -8.77 11.05
C PRO A 44 4.99 -8.86 12.31
N ASP A 45 5.08 -7.84 13.17
CA ASP A 45 4.15 -7.71 14.29
C ASP A 45 2.72 -7.41 13.81
N LEU A 46 1.75 -7.46 14.73
CA LEU A 46 0.33 -7.29 14.38
C LEU A 46 0.06 -5.91 13.76
N LYS A 47 0.68 -4.85 14.30
CA LYS A 47 0.52 -3.48 13.77
C LYS A 47 1.00 -3.40 12.32
N THR A 48 2.18 -3.95 12.04
CA THR A 48 2.75 -3.96 10.70
C THR A 48 1.91 -4.82 9.75
N GLN A 49 1.38 -5.95 10.22
CA GLN A 49 0.44 -6.78 9.44
C GLN A 49 -0.80 -5.99 9.05
N THR A 50 -1.37 -5.19 9.97
CA THR A 50 -2.50 -4.30 9.66
C THR A 50 -2.12 -3.29 8.58
N VAL A 51 -1.00 -2.57 8.72
CA VAL A 51 -0.57 -1.59 7.70
C VAL A 51 -0.38 -2.24 6.32
N ILE A 52 0.21 -3.45 6.27
CA ILE A 52 0.39 -4.20 5.02
C ILE A 52 -0.97 -4.60 4.41
N ALA A 53 -1.93 -5.01 5.23
CA ALA A 53 -3.27 -5.38 4.77
C ALA A 53 -4.05 -4.16 4.24
N GLU A 54 -4.00 -3.03 4.95
CA GLU A 54 -4.58 -1.76 4.53
C GLU A 54 -3.97 -1.28 3.21
N LEU A 55 -2.65 -1.33 3.09
CA LEU A 55 -1.95 -0.97 1.86
C LEU A 55 -2.37 -1.87 0.69
N ARG A 56 -2.53 -3.18 0.93
CA ARG A 56 -3.03 -4.10 -0.10
C ARG A 56 -4.42 -3.69 -0.56
N TYR A 57 -5.31 -3.37 0.36
CA TYR A 57 -6.68 -2.98 0.01
C TYR A 57 -6.72 -1.69 -0.81
N VAL A 58 -5.90 -0.69 -0.45
CA VAL A 58 -5.75 0.54 -1.25
C VAL A 58 -5.20 0.24 -2.65
N VAL A 59 -4.19 -0.64 -2.76
CA VAL A 59 -3.65 -1.07 -4.05
C VAL A 59 -4.71 -1.77 -4.91
N ASP A 60 -5.52 -2.67 -4.31
CA ASP A 60 -6.64 -3.33 -5.00
C ASP A 60 -7.56 -2.28 -5.63
N ARG A 61 -8.00 -1.28 -4.84
CA ARG A 61 -8.90 -0.23 -5.32
C ARG A 61 -8.29 0.67 -6.38
N LEU A 62 -7.00 1.01 -6.28
CA LEU A 62 -6.33 1.83 -7.31
C LEU A 62 -6.09 1.04 -8.60
N SER A 63 -5.86 -0.27 -8.51
CA SER A 63 -5.61 -1.13 -9.68
C SER A 63 -6.81 -1.27 -10.62
N ASP A 64 -8.01 -0.94 -10.15
CA ASP A 64 -9.22 -0.86 -10.98
C ASP A 64 -9.12 0.26 -12.05
N PHE A 65 -8.29 1.29 -11.81
CA PHE A 65 -8.21 2.51 -12.65
C PHE A 65 -6.80 2.80 -13.17
N TYR A 66 -5.77 2.35 -12.46
CA TYR A 66 -4.38 2.74 -12.68
C TYR A 66 -3.49 1.54 -12.93
N THR A 67 -2.50 1.72 -13.81
CA THR A 67 -1.41 0.75 -13.95
C THR A 67 -0.59 0.64 -12.66
N PRO A 68 0.22 -0.43 -12.47
CA PRO A 68 1.07 -0.55 -11.29
C PRO A 68 2.04 0.62 -11.10
N GLU A 69 2.56 1.19 -12.19
CA GLU A 69 3.44 2.36 -12.14
C GLU A 69 2.69 3.62 -11.66
N GLU A 70 1.49 3.86 -12.19
CA GLU A 70 0.63 4.97 -11.78
C GLU A 70 0.14 4.82 -10.34
N THR A 71 -0.23 3.61 -9.91
CA THR A 71 -0.60 3.30 -8.53
C THR A 71 0.54 3.65 -7.57
N ARG A 72 1.77 3.23 -7.90
CA ARG A 72 2.95 3.61 -7.11
C ARG A 72 3.13 5.12 -7.06
N LEU A 73 3.04 5.80 -8.21
CA LEU A 73 3.19 7.25 -8.25
C LEU A 73 2.14 7.95 -7.39
N TRP A 74 0.88 7.54 -7.49
CA TRP A 74 -0.24 8.08 -6.72
C TRP A 74 -0.02 7.93 -5.22
N LEU A 75 0.40 6.74 -4.77
CA LEU A 75 0.68 6.43 -3.37
C LEU A 75 1.78 7.35 -2.78
N HIS A 76 2.80 7.67 -3.58
CA HIS A 76 3.92 8.51 -3.16
C HIS A 76 3.71 10.02 -3.41
N ALA A 77 2.72 10.41 -4.21
CA ALA A 77 2.43 11.79 -4.53
C ALA A 77 1.71 12.49 -3.37
N ARG A 78 1.96 13.80 -3.22
CA ARG A 78 1.11 14.64 -2.36
C ARG A 78 -0.21 14.88 -3.07
N HIS A 79 -1.32 14.61 -2.39
CA HIS A 79 -2.64 14.70 -3.01
C HIS A 79 -3.45 15.87 -2.45
N PRO A 80 -4.01 16.77 -3.28
CA PRO A 80 -4.79 17.92 -2.80
C PRO A 80 -6.00 17.54 -1.93
N MET A 81 -6.72 16.47 -2.32
CA MET A 81 -7.88 15.97 -1.55
C MET A 81 -7.48 15.28 -0.24
N LEU A 82 -6.18 14.99 -0.04
CA LEU A 82 -5.63 14.50 1.22
C LEU A 82 -4.98 15.65 2.03
N GLY A 83 -5.34 16.91 1.75
CA GLY A 83 -4.76 18.07 2.40
C GLY A 83 -3.26 18.25 2.11
N GLY A 84 -2.78 17.73 0.97
CA GLY A 84 -1.36 17.75 0.60
C GLY A 84 -0.52 16.65 1.25
N ALA A 85 -1.12 15.73 2.01
CA ALA A 85 -0.46 14.52 2.49
C ALA A 85 -0.25 13.50 1.36
N ARG A 86 0.67 12.55 1.58
CA ARG A 86 0.81 11.36 0.72
C ARG A 86 -0.05 10.24 1.29
N ALA A 87 -0.62 9.41 0.41
CA ALA A 87 -1.46 8.29 0.83
C ALA A 87 -0.71 7.31 1.74
N ILE A 88 0.56 7.01 1.42
CA ILE A 88 1.38 6.11 2.23
C ILE A 88 1.60 6.59 3.67
N ASP A 89 1.69 7.90 3.89
CA ASP A 89 1.89 8.46 5.22
C ASP A 89 0.63 8.26 6.05
N LEU A 90 -0.54 8.52 5.45
CA LEU A 90 -1.84 8.32 6.09
C LEU A 90 -2.09 6.84 6.41
N ILE A 91 -1.76 5.92 5.51
CA ILE A 91 -1.90 4.46 5.75
C ILE A 91 -1.02 4.02 6.93
N ASN A 92 0.23 4.48 6.99
CA ASN A 92 1.13 4.18 8.11
C ASN A 92 0.63 4.77 9.45
N GLU A 93 -0.03 5.93 9.40
CA GLU A 93 -0.67 6.56 10.56
C GLU A 93 -2.02 5.94 10.97
N GLY A 94 -2.49 4.90 10.25
CA GLY A 94 -3.80 4.27 10.51
C GLY A 94 -5.00 5.10 10.06
N LYS A 95 -4.78 6.04 9.13
CA LYS A 95 -5.80 6.93 8.56
C LYS A 95 -6.21 6.50 7.15
N THR A 96 -6.25 5.20 6.87
CA THR A 96 -6.57 4.63 5.55
C THR A 96 -7.92 5.08 5.03
N GLU A 97 -8.92 5.24 5.90
CA GLU A 97 -10.27 5.70 5.53
C GLU A 97 -10.26 7.03 4.76
N ALA A 98 -9.38 7.97 5.11
CA ALA A 98 -9.25 9.22 4.38
C ALA A 98 -8.72 9.01 2.95
N VAL A 99 -7.87 8.02 2.74
CA VAL A 99 -7.34 7.63 1.43
C VAL A 99 -8.44 6.98 0.60
N LEU A 100 -9.19 6.05 1.18
CA LEU A 100 -10.29 5.35 0.52
C LEU A 100 -11.41 6.30 0.10
N ALA A 101 -11.79 7.25 0.95
CA ALA A 101 -12.80 8.26 0.62
C ALA A 101 -12.40 9.10 -0.62
N VAL A 102 -11.11 9.39 -0.81
CA VAL A 102 -10.62 10.07 -2.01
C VAL A 102 -10.72 9.16 -3.24
N ILE A 103 -10.37 7.88 -3.11
CA ILE A 103 -10.47 6.91 -4.21
C ILE A 103 -11.94 6.75 -4.64
N GLU A 104 -12.87 6.64 -3.70
CA GLU A 104 -14.31 6.58 -3.98
C GLU A 104 -14.83 7.84 -4.67
N ALA A 105 -14.32 9.02 -4.29
CA ALA A 105 -14.69 10.27 -4.95
C ALA A 105 -14.19 10.34 -6.40
N ILE A 106 -12.99 9.81 -6.67
CA ILE A 106 -12.45 9.69 -8.04
C ILE A 106 -13.30 8.72 -8.87
N ASP A 107 -13.61 7.57 -8.29
CA ASP A 107 -14.45 6.52 -8.89
C ASP A 107 -15.84 7.06 -9.27
N ALA A 108 -16.51 7.73 -8.33
CA ALA A 108 -17.81 8.35 -8.57
C ALA A 108 -17.79 9.45 -9.65
N GLY A 109 -16.71 10.24 -9.73
CA GLY A 109 -16.54 11.26 -10.76
C GLY A 109 -16.17 10.72 -12.15
N ALA A 110 -15.65 9.49 -12.24
CA ALA A 110 -15.34 8.83 -13.51
C ALA A 110 -16.58 8.28 -14.23
N PHE A 111 -17.68 8.05 -13.49
CA PHE A 111 -18.93 7.47 -14.01
C PHE A 111 -20.05 8.50 -14.29
N THR A 112 -19.76 9.81 -14.21
CA THR A 112 -20.70 10.90 -14.54
C THR A 112 -20.34 11.59 -15.84
#